data_AF-A0A850R2Z2-F1
#
_entry.id   AF-A0A850R2Z2-F1
#
_cell.length_a   1.000
_cell.length_b   1.000
_cell.length_c   1.000
_cell.angle_alpha   90.00
_cell.angle_beta   90.00
_cell.angle_gamma   90.00
#
_symmetry.space_group_name_H-M   'P 1'
#
loop_
_entity.id
_entity.type
_entity.pdbx_description
1 polymer ?
#
loop_
_entity_poly.entity_id
_entity_poly.type
_entity_poly.pdbx_seq_one_letter_code
_entity_poly.pdbx_strand_id
1 'polypeptide(L)'
;NGNAQQEARIQKRLDNTCRRLMTQPGHVNSGELKSSIKALHSLVDHYFAFAPHQRQRNFNRAHFPSFAQYAEHPFEQLIPKNLSKQNQLVLLGLLNAFIRARGPVSLKRLSRPILIVEDPEGRLHPTILQQAWSFISSMPMQKILTTNSPELLSSVPLQSIKKLIRQADRTQVFEVGKRTLGKDETRRVSFHVRLHRPSALFARAWLLVEGETEVWLFNELARYCGYNLAAEGVQIIEFAQSGLRPLVKIARSLGIEWHLISDGDMAGRKYAETVRNMLGTDAERHRLTVLPDRDIEHYLYNQGYEALFKQLSGIQGDAPINAHKIIQRALKRHAKPDVALAIVEYTHEGKVDEVPLLIRWLLKRIVAMSRGVS
;
A
#
# COMPACT_ATOMS: atom_id res chain seq x y z
N ASN A 1 6.14 21.74 -44.47
CA ASN A 1 4.76 22.28 -44.51
C ASN A 1 3.66 21.24 -44.72
N GLY A 2 3.92 20.07 -45.33
CA GLY A 2 2.90 19.00 -45.50
C GLY A 2 2.47 18.27 -44.20
N ASN A 3 3.42 17.88 -43.33
CA ASN A 3 3.10 17.13 -42.10
C ASN A 3 2.21 17.90 -41.12
N ALA A 4 2.45 19.19 -40.91
CA ALA A 4 1.67 20.00 -39.97
C ALA A 4 0.19 20.14 -40.36
N GLN A 5 -0.12 20.24 -41.66
CA GLN A 5 -1.51 20.28 -42.15
C GLN A 5 -2.21 18.93 -42.03
N GLN A 6 -1.47 17.83 -42.23
CA GLN A 6 -1.98 16.48 -42.06
C GLN A 6 -2.26 16.18 -40.58
N GLU A 7 -1.37 16.57 -39.66
CA GLU A 7 -1.56 16.47 -38.21
C GLU A 7 -2.79 17.25 -37.73
N ALA A 8 -2.97 18.49 -38.18
CA ALA A 8 -4.12 19.31 -37.80
C ALA A 8 -5.45 18.69 -38.26
N ARG A 9 -5.48 18.02 -39.42
CA ARG A 9 -6.65 17.27 -39.90
C ARG A 9 -6.92 16.02 -39.05
N ILE A 10 -5.87 15.30 -38.67
CA ILE A 10 -5.97 14.10 -37.83
C ILE A 10 -6.50 14.49 -36.43
N GLN A 11 -5.98 15.56 -35.83
CA GLN A 11 -6.43 16.08 -34.54
C GLN A 11 -7.90 16.51 -34.58
N LYS A 12 -8.31 17.32 -35.57
CA LYS A 12 -9.72 17.76 -35.71
C LYS A 12 -10.68 16.58 -35.84
N ARG A 13 -10.29 15.53 -36.57
CA ARG A 13 -11.10 14.32 -36.74
C ARG A 13 -11.28 13.59 -35.41
N LEU A 14 -10.19 13.45 -34.66
CA LEU A 14 -10.15 12.77 -33.37
C LEU A 14 -10.95 13.52 -32.30
N ASP A 15 -10.86 14.85 -32.29
CA ASP A 15 -11.67 15.74 -31.46
C ASP A 15 -13.17 15.56 -31.71
N ASN A 16 -13.57 15.44 -32.98
CA ASN A 16 -14.96 15.24 -33.35
C ASN A 16 -15.46 13.86 -32.91
N THR A 17 -14.67 12.79 -33.12
CA THR A 17 -15.03 11.45 -32.62
C THR A 17 -15.14 11.44 -31.10
N CYS A 18 -14.19 12.04 -30.38
CA CYS A 18 -14.24 12.10 -28.92
C CYS A 18 -15.42 12.92 -28.41
N ARG A 19 -15.77 14.03 -29.08
CA ARG A 19 -16.96 14.83 -28.74
C ARG A 19 -18.23 14.01 -28.90
N ARG A 20 -18.38 13.31 -30.03
CA ARG A 20 -19.54 12.43 -30.29
C ARG A 20 -19.62 11.26 -29.31
N LEU A 21 -18.48 10.69 -28.91
CA LEU A 21 -18.39 9.65 -27.89
C LEU A 21 -18.89 10.13 -26.52
N MET A 22 -18.54 11.35 -26.12
CA MET A 22 -18.93 11.91 -24.83
C MET A 22 -20.39 12.36 -24.79
N THR A 23 -20.96 12.80 -25.93
CA THR A 23 -22.35 13.28 -26.00
C THR A 23 -23.35 12.18 -26.34
N GLN A 24 -22.96 11.18 -27.14
CA GLN A 24 -23.83 10.11 -27.65
C GLN A 24 -23.04 8.79 -27.84
N PRO A 25 -22.75 8.04 -26.76
CA PRO A 25 -21.84 6.88 -26.79
C PRO A 25 -22.30 5.74 -27.72
N GLY A 26 -23.60 5.62 -28.03
CA GLY A 26 -24.15 4.60 -28.93
C GLY A 26 -24.03 4.92 -30.44
N HIS A 27 -23.64 6.15 -30.81
CA HIS A 27 -23.67 6.64 -32.20
C HIS A 27 -22.32 6.59 -32.92
N VAL A 28 -21.31 5.96 -32.32
CA VAL A 28 -19.97 5.88 -32.91
C VAL A 28 -19.76 4.47 -33.48
N ASN A 29 -19.62 4.40 -34.80
CA ASN A 29 -19.47 3.14 -35.50
C ASN A 29 -18.10 2.52 -35.23
N SER A 30 -18.03 1.19 -35.21
CA SER A 30 -16.78 0.41 -35.12
C SER A 30 -15.71 0.84 -36.15
N GLY A 31 -16.12 1.28 -37.34
CA GLY A 31 -15.21 1.83 -38.36
C GLY A 31 -14.64 3.20 -37.99
N GLU A 32 -15.44 4.09 -37.39
CA GLU A 32 -14.98 5.40 -36.89
C GLU A 32 -14.01 5.24 -35.71
N LEU A 33 -14.27 4.27 -34.82
CA LEU A 33 -13.37 3.90 -33.72
C LEU A 33 -12.03 3.39 -34.26
N LYS A 34 -12.04 2.42 -35.19
CA LYS A 34 -10.81 1.91 -35.82
C LYS A 34 -10.00 3.01 -36.50
N SER A 35 -10.68 3.91 -37.22
CA SER A 35 -10.01 5.05 -37.86
C SER A 35 -9.44 6.05 -36.86
N SER A 36 -10.11 6.27 -35.72
CA SER A 36 -9.65 7.19 -34.68
C SER A 36 -8.46 6.61 -33.91
N ILE A 37 -8.44 5.29 -33.72
CA ILE A 37 -7.29 4.56 -33.18
C ILE A 37 -6.09 4.67 -34.14
N LYS A 38 -6.27 4.46 -35.44
CA LYS A 38 -5.18 4.63 -36.43
C LYS A 38 -4.64 6.06 -36.47
N ALA A 39 -5.54 7.05 -36.37
CA ALA A 39 -5.19 8.46 -36.22
C ALA A 39 -4.38 8.73 -34.94
N LEU A 40 -4.79 8.11 -33.82
CA LEU A 40 -4.04 8.16 -32.56
C LEU A 40 -2.65 7.55 -32.69
N HIS A 41 -2.51 6.38 -33.32
CA HIS A 41 -1.21 5.73 -33.53
C HIS A 41 -0.25 6.70 -34.20
N SER A 42 -0.68 7.32 -35.30
CA SER A 42 0.14 8.28 -36.04
C SER A 42 0.54 9.51 -35.22
N LEU A 43 -0.32 10.01 -34.35
CA LEU A 43 -0.01 11.16 -33.49
C LEU A 43 0.92 10.76 -32.34
N VAL A 44 0.65 9.62 -31.71
CA VAL A 44 1.48 9.10 -30.63
C VAL A 44 2.87 8.76 -31.16
N ASP A 45 3.00 8.05 -32.28
CA ASP A 45 4.30 7.77 -32.88
C ASP A 45 5.05 9.06 -33.22
N HIS A 46 4.36 10.11 -33.65
CA HIS A 46 5.02 11.39 -33.90
C HIS A 46 5.49 12.09 -32.61
N TYR A 47 4.67 12.08 -31.55
CA TYR A 47 5.01 12.75 -30.27
C TYR A 47 5.91 11.94 -29.35
N PHE A 48 5.89 10.62 -29.51
CA PHE A 48 6.64 9.64 -28.74
C PHE A 48 7.65 8.91 -29.63
N ALA A 49 8.01 9.42 -30.82
CA ALA A 49 9.13 8.92 -31.60
C ALA A 49 10.42 9.11 -30.78
N PHE A 50 10.79 8.07 -30.04
CA PHE A 50 12.04 8.03 -29.30
C PHE A 50 13.17 7.89 -30.32
N ALA A 51 13.88 8.98 -30.60
CA ALA A 51 15.21 8.82 -31.15
C ALA A 51 16.06 8.08 -30.09
N PRO A 52 16.63 6.89 -30.39
CA PRO A 52 17.49 6.19 -29.46
C PRO A 52 18.72 7.07 -29.19
N HIS A 53 18.80 7.64 -27.99
CA HIS A 53 20.00 8.38 -27.57
C HIS A 53 21.06 7.39 -27.08
N GLN A 54 22.22 7.37 -27.74
CA GLN A 54 23.48 6.93 -27.16
C GLN A 54 23.93 7.94 -26.07
N ARG A 55 23.25 8.00 -24.94
CA ARG A 55 23.78 8.63 -23.72
C ARG A 55 24.37 7.55 -22.82
N GLN A 56 25.51 7.87 -22.20
CA GLN A 56 26.35 6.99 -21.39
C GLN A 56 25.53 6.01 -20.52
N ARG A 57 26.03 4.76 -20.44
CA ARG A 57 25.47 3.61 -19.71
C ARG A 57 25.21 3.86 -18.21
N ASN A 58 25.58 5.01 -17.66
CA ASN A 58 25.45 5.36 -16.24
C ASN A 58 24.09 5.98 -15.86
N PHE A 59 23.18 6.22 -16.82
CA PHE A 59 21.81 6.61 -16.48
C PHE A 59 21.09 5.40 -15.88
N ASN A 60 20.61 5.51 -14.64
CA ASN A 60 20.03 4.41 -13.90
C ASN A 60 18.66 4.03 -14.52
N ARG A 61 18.67 3.07 -15.45
CA ARG A 61 17.54 2.59 -16.27
C ARG A 61 16.46 1.82 -15.48
N ALA A 62 16.56 1.75 -14.15
CA ALA A 62 15.68 0.99 -13.28
C ALA A 62 14.20 1.43 -13.29
N HIS A 63 13.89 2.61 -13.84
CA HIS A 63 12.52 3.14 -13.94
C HIS A 63 11.84 2.89 -15.30
N PHE A 64 12.53 2.20 -16.23
CA PHE A 64 11.94 1.80 -17.50
C PHE A 64 11.60 0.30 -17.47
N PRO A 65 10.40 -0.12 -17.92
CA PRO A 65 10.15 -1.52 -18.23
C PRO A 65 11.20 -2.00 -19.25
N SER A 66 11.79 -3.19 -19.05
CA SER A 66 12.72 -3.80 -20.02
C SER A 66 12.10 -3.93 -21.42
N PHE A 67 10.76 -3.98 -21.48
CA PHE A 67 9.98 -4.13 -22.70
C PHE A 67 9.98 -2.88 -23.61
N ALA A 68 10.23 -1.68 -23.07
CA ALA A 68 10.29 -0.45 -23.86
C ALA A 68 11.60 -0.31 -24.68
N GLN A 69 12.52 -1.28 -24.57
CA GLN A 69 13.83 -1.24 -25.23
C GLN A 69 13.81 -1.83 -26.65
N TYR A 70 12.74 -2.52 -27.04
CA TYR A 70 12.67 -3.29 -28.30
C TYR A 70 11.40 -3.03 -29.14
N ALA A 71 10.54 -2.08 -28.74
CA ALA A 71 9.31 -1.78 -29.45
C ALA A 71 9.56 -0.70 -30.52
N GLU A 72 9.33 -1.01 -31.79
CA GLU A 72 9.30 0.01 -32.87
C GLU A 72 8.16 1.02 -32.67
N HIS A 73 7.06 0.58 -32.04
CA HIS A 73 5.88 1.39 -31.73
C HIS A 73 5.40 1.12 -30.30
N PRO A 74 5.78 1.97 -29.32
CA PRO A 74 5.34 1.83 -27.93
C PRO A 74 3.82 1.69 -27.79
N PHE A 75 3.06 2.41 -28.63
CA PHE A 75 1.60 2.47 -28.59
C PHE A 75 0.89 1.18 -29.02
N GLU A 76 1.46 0.43 -29.97
CA GLU A 76 0.89 -0.85 -30.41
C GLU A 76 0.95 -1.93 -29.33
N GLN A 77 1.88 -1.78 -28.38
CA GLN A 77 1.95 -2.63 -27.18
C GLN A 77 1.00 -2.14 -26.06
N LEU A 78 0.54 -0.89 -26.10
CA LEU A 78 -0.36 -0.31 -25.09
C LEU A 78 -1.83 -0.63 -25.34
N ILE A 79 -2.18 -1.00 -26.57
CA ILE A 79 -3.54 -1.39 -26.96
C ILE A 79 -3.57 -2.92 -27.08
N PRO A 80 -3.96 -3.66 -26.03
CA PRO A 80 -4.30 -5.06 -26.18
C PRO A 80 -5.29 -5.22 -27.34
N LYS A 81 -5.03 -6.16 -28.25
CA LYS A 81 -5.89 -6.44 -29.42
C LYS A 81 -7.37 -6.67 -29.06
N ASN A 82 -7.66 -6.96 -27.77
CA ASN A 82 -8.98 -7.24 -27.21
C ASN A 82 -9.40 -6.25 -26.09
N LEU A 83 -9.16 -4.94 -26.23
CA LEU A 83 -9.77 -3.96 -25.31
C LEU A 83 -11.31 -3.94 -25.48
N SER A 84 -12.04 -3.95 -24.36
CA SER A 84 -13.49 -3.71 -24.37
C SER A 84 -13.79 -2.34 -24.99
N LYS A 85 -14.97 -2.17 -25.58
CA LYS A 85 -15.38 -0.87 -26.14
C LYS A 85 -15.21 0.26 -25.12
N GLN A 86 -15.62 0.03 -23.87
CA GLN A 86 -15.49 1.01 -22.78
C GLN A 86 -14.02 1.40 -22.50
N ASN A 87 -13.10 0.44 -22.48
CA ASN A 87 -11.69 0.72 -22.23
C ASN A 87 -11.06 1.50 -23.39
N GLN A 88 -11.49 1.22 -24.63
CA GLN A 88 -11.09 2.02 -25.79
C GLN A 88 -11.57 3.47 -25.67
N LEU A 89 -12.77 3.70 -25.13
CA LEU A 89 -13.29 5.06 -24.92
C LEU A 89 -12.50 5.85 -23.87
N VAL A 90 -12.14 5.21 -22.75
CA VAL A 90 -11.32 5.85 -21.71
C VAL A 90 -9.95 6.22 -22.27
N LEU A 91 -9.33 5.31 -23.03
CA LEU A 91 -8.03 5.52 -23.66
C LEU A 91 -8.07 6.66 -24.70
N LEU A 92 -9.11 6.68 -25.54
CA LEU A 92 -9.38 7.78 -26.47
C LEU A 92 -9.56 9.11 -25.74
N GLY A 93 -10.33 9.12 -24.64
CA GLY A 93 -10.55 10.30 -23.82
C GLY A 93 -9.25 10.86 -23.21
N LEU A 94 -8.42 9.99 -22.63
CA LEU A 94 -7.13 10.37 -22.04
C LEU A 94 -6.17 10.96 -23.07
N LEU A 95 -6.06 10.32 -24.24
CA LEU A 95 -5.19 10.80 -25.31
C LEU A 95 -5.69 12.10 -25.91
N ASN A 96 -7.00 12.24 -26.09
CA ASN A 96 -7.58 13.47 -26.56
C ASN A 96 -7.35 14.62 -25.57
N ALA A 97 -7.50 14.35 -24.27
CA ALA A 97 -7.18 15.32 -23.21
C ALA A 97 -5.70 15.73 -23.27
N PHE A 98 -4.78 14.77 -23.48
CA PHE A 98 -3.36 15.05 -23.65
C PHE A 98 -3.07 15.92 -24.88
N ILE A 99 -3.64 15.57 -26.03
CA ILE A 99 -3.48 16.34 -27.28
C ILE A 99 -4.02 17.78 -27.10
N ARG A 100 -5.16 17.93 -26.41
CA ARG A 100 -5.74 19.24 -26.10
C ARG A 100 -4.88 20.05 -25.14
N ALA A 101 -4.34 19.42 -24.10
CA ALA A 101 -3.52 20.07 -23.07
C ALA A 101 -2.23 20.68 -23.65
N ARG A 102 -1.72 20.15 -24.77
CA ARG A 102 -0.59 20.73 -25.50
C ARG A 102 -0.88 22.15 -26.02
N GLY A 103 -2.12 22.46 -26.37
CA GLY A 103 -2.46 23.71 -27.04
C GLY A 103 -1.76 23.87 -28.41
N PRO A 104 -1.58 25.11 -28.90
CA PRO A 104 -1.02 25.38 -30.24
C PRO A 104 0.49 25.16 -30.34
N VAL A 105 1.18 24.86 -29.24
CA VAL A 105 2.64 24.86 -29.16
C VAL A 105 3.21 23.63 -29.88
N SER A 106 4.05 23.80 -30.90
CA SER A 106 4.80 22.69 -31.51
C SER A 106 5.87 22.16 -30.56
N LEU A 107 5.73 20.91 -30.10
CA LEU A 107 6.78 20.24 -29.34
C LEU A 107 7.99 20.05 -30.26
N LYS A 108 9.18 20.47 -29.80
CA LYS A 108 10.43 20.18 -30.50
C LYS A 108 10.62 18.66 -30.57
N ARG A 109 11.25 18.15 -31.64
CA ARG A 109 11.47 16.71 -31.87
C ARG A 109 12.12 15.94 -30.71
N LEU A 110 12.86 16.62 -29.82
CA LEU A 110 13.54 16.02 -28.67
C LEU A 110 12.88 16.35 -27.32
N SER A 111 11.67 16.92 -27.34
CA SER A 111 10.93 17.24 -26.12
C SER A 111 10.47 15.96 -25.45
N ARG A 112 10.71 15.84 -24.14
CA ARG A 112 10.22 14.72 -23.33
C ARG A 112 9.10 15.23 -22.43
N PRO A 113 7.84 14.90 -22.72
CA PRO A 113 6.72 15.37 -21.92
C PRO A 113 6.78 14.76 -20.51
N ILE A 114 6.33 15.53 -19.51
CA ILE A 114 6.11 15.08 -18.13
C ILE A 114 4.60 15.06 -17.91
N LEU A 115 4.07 13.94 -17.44
CA LEU A 115 2.67 13.79 -17.11
C LEU A 115 2.52 13.90 -15.60
N ILE A 116 1.69 14.83 -15.16
CA ILE A 116 1.31 15.00 -13.76
C ILE A 116 -0.15 14.59 -13.66
N VAL A 117 -0.45 13.67 -12.76
CA VAL A 117 -1.81 13.21 -12.48
C VAL A 117 -2.07 13.42 -10.99
N GLU A 118 -3.15 14.13 -10.67
CA GLU A 118 -3.56 14.40 -9.30
C GLU A 118 -4.81 13.58 -8.98
N ASP A 119 -4.71 12.75 -7.94
CA ASP A 119 -5.79 11.97 -7.32
C ASP A 119 -6.76 11.29 -8.33
N PRO A 120 -6.25 10.45 -9.25
CA PRO A 120 -7.04 9.84 -10.32
C PRO A 120 -8.17 8.94 -9.81
N GLU A 121 -8.09 8.47 -8.56
CA GLU A 121 -9.13 7.66 -7.92
C GLU A 121 -10.41 8.44 -7.60
N GLY A 122 -10.38 9.77 -7.49
CA GLY A 122 -11.46 10.56 -6.87
C GLY A 122 -12.83 10.45 -7.55
N ARG A 123 -12.89 9.96 -8.79
CA ARG A 123 -14.15 9.77 -9.55
C ARG A 123 -14.21 8.46 -10.33
N LEU A 124 -13.22 7.58 -10.18
CA LEU A 124 -13.14 6.34 -10.93
C LEU A 124 -13.44 5.16 -10.04
N HIS A 125 -14.30 4.26 -10.51
CA HIS A 125 -14.42 2.95 -9.92
C HIS A 125 -13.04 2.24 -9.93
N PRO A 126 -12.64 1.48 -8.88
CA PRO A 126 -11.32 0.87 -8.78
C PRO A 126 -10.88 0.07 -10.02
N THR A 127 -11.81 -0.64 -10.65
CA THR A 127 -11.55 -1.38 -11.91
C THR A 127 -11.13 -0.45 -13.06
N ILE A 128 -11.81 0.68 -13.22
CA ILE A 128 -11.51 1.66 -14.27
C ILE A 128 -10.19 2.37 -13.97
N LEU A 129 -9.94 2.66 -12.70
CA LEU A 129 -8.67 3.23 -12.25
C LEU A 129 -7.48 2.33 -12.63
N GLN A 130 -7.56 1.03 -12.36
CA GLN A 130 -6.50 0.08 -12.73
C GLN A 130 -6.30 -0.05 -14.24
N GLN A 131 -7.38 0.01 -15.02
CA GLN A 131 -7.29 0.00 -16.48
C GLN A 131 -6.61 1.27 -17.01
N ALA A 132 -7.06 2.44 -16.53
CA ALA A 132 -6.45 3.72 -16.87
C ALA A 132 -4.97 3.76 -16.45
N TRP A 133 -4.64 3.23 -15.26
CA TRP A 133 -3.27 3.16 -14.78
C TRP A 133 -2.39 2.21 -15.58
N SER A 134 -2.90 1.06 -16.01
CA SER A 134 -2.16 0.14 -16.90
C SER A 134 -1.76 0.83 -18.21
N PHE A 135 -2.63 1.69 -18.72
CA PHE A 135 -2.34 2.52 -19.88
C PHE A 135 -1.35 3.66 -19.58
N ILE A 136 -1.53 4.40 -18.49
CA ILE A 136 -0.63 5.51 -18.11
C ILE A 136 0.78 5.00 -17.78
N SER A 137 0.88 3.90 -17.03
CA SER A 137 2.14 3.30 -16.59
C SER A 137 3.02 2.82 -17.75
N SER A 138 2.39 2.38 -18.84
CA SER A 138 3.06 1.89 -20.04
C SER A 138 3.50 3.02 -20.98
N MET A 139 3.01 4.24 -20.80
CA MET A 139 3.51 5.40 -21.55
C MET A 139 4.99 5.67 -21.27
N PRO A 140 5.81 5.85 -22.31
CA PRO A 140 7.26 6.04 -22.21
C PRO A 140 7.67 7.49 -21.87
N MET A 141 6.98 8.10 -20.90
CA MET A 141 7.24 9.44 -20.39
C MET A 141 7.51 9.44 -18.88
N GLN A 142 7.96 10.57 -18.34
CA GLN A 142 8.03 10.73 -16.88
C GLN A 142 6.62 10.96 -16.33
N LYS A 143 6.26 10.24 -15.28
CA LYS A 143 4.96 10.34 -14.60
C LYS A 143 5.18 10.78 -13.15
N ILE A 144 4.42 11.78 -12.72
CA ILE A 144 4.32 12.20 -11.32
C ILE A 144 2.86 12.03 -10.95
N LEU A 145 2.61 11.29 -9.88
CA LEU A 145 1.27 10.93 -9.42
C LEU A 145 1.15 11.31 -7.96
N THR A 146 0.09 12.04 -7.60
CA THR A 146 -0.42 12.08 -6.23
C THR A 146 -1.59 11.12 -6.13
N THR A 147 -1.67 10.38 -5.03
CA THR A 147 -2.77 9.44 -4.81
C THR A 147 -2.94 9.15 -3.33
N ASN A 148 -4.19 9.03 -2.93
CA ASN A 148 -4.66 8.48 -1.67
C ASN A 148 -5.22 7.05 -1.87
N SER A 149 -5.11 6.47 -3.07
CA SER A 149 -5.58 5.12 -3.39
C SER A 149 -4.56 4.05 -2.99
N PRO A 150 -4.93 3.12 -2.08
CA PRO A 150 -4.11 1.95 -1.80
C PRO A 150 -3.98 1.03 -3.03
N GLU A 151 -4.99 0.99 -3.90
CA GLU A 151 -4.96 0.20 -5.13
C GLU A 151 -3.83 0.66 -6.05
N LEU A 152 -3.62 1.98 -6.21
CA LEU A 152 -2.51 2.51 -7.00
C LEU A 152 -1.15 2.26 -6.34
N LEU A 153 -1.04 2.40 -5.01
CA LEU A 153 0.19 2.08 -4.29
C LEU A 153 0.62 0.62 -4.48
N SER A 154 -0.34 -0.30 -4.59
CA SER A 154 -0.05 -1.72 -4.81
C SER A 154 0.61 -1.99 -6.18
N SER A 155 0.27 -1.16 -7.18
CA SER A 155 0.68 -1.31 -8.58
C SER A 155 2.06 -0.71 -8.91
N VAL A 156 2.60 0.16 -8.05
CA VAL A 156 3.87 0.87 -8.29
C VAL A 156 5.04 0.23 -7.53
N PRO A 157 6.28 0.27 -8.04
CA PRO A 157 7.44 -0.18 -7.29
C PRO A 157 7.64 0.63 -6.01
N LEU A 158 8.01 -0.04 -4.90
CA LEU A 158 8.20 0.58 -3.59
C LEU A 158 9.21 1.76 -3.61
N GLN A 159 10.25 1.66 -4.43
CA GLN A 159 11.28 2.70 -4.57
C GLN A 159 10.78 3.98 -5.28
N SER A 160 9.65 3.89 -5.99
CA SER A 160 9.02 5.04 -6.64
C SER A 160 8.10 5.82 -5.70
N ILE A 161 7.73 5.23 -4.56
CA ILE A 161 6.84 5.85 -3.58
C ILE A 161 7.61 6.94 -2.81
N LYS A 162 7.04 8.14 -2.78
CA LYS A 162 7.49 9.27 -1.98
C LYS A 162 6.36 9.64 -1.02
N LYS A 163 6.62 9.60 0.28
CA LYS A 163 5.65 10.01 1.29
C LYS A 163 5.98 11.42 1.75
N LEU A 164 5.00 12.30 1.69
CA LEU A 164 5.12 13.69 2.13
C LEU A 164 4.47 13.81 3.51
N ILE A 165 5.23 14.26 4.51
CA ILE A 165 4.73 14.46 5.88
C ILE A 165 4.92 15.92 6.26
N ARG A 166 3.83 16.58 6.64
CA ARG A 166 3.85 17.96 7.13
C ARG A 166 4.33 17.99 8.58
N GLN A 167 5.41 18.73 8.84
CA GLN A 167 5.89 19.14 10.15
C GLN A 167 5.46 20.58 10.43
N ALA A 168 5.75 21.10 11.64
CA ALA A 168 5.34 22.43 12.05
C ALA A 168 5.90 23.54 11.14
N ASP A 169 7.14 23.38 10.66
CA ASP A 169 7.90 24.37 9.91
C ASP A 169 8.11 24.00 8.43
N ARG A 170 7.98 22.72 8.06
CA ARG A 170 8.29 22.23 6.71
C ARG A 170 7.50 20.99 6.32
N THR A 171 7.49 20.67 5.03
CA THR A 171 7.09 19.35 4.53
C THR A 171 8.33 18.50 4.30
N GLN A 172 8.44 17.37 4.98
CA GLN A 172 9.53 16.43 4.81
C GLN A 172 9.14 15.34 3.82
N VAL A 173 10.07 15.00 2.92
CA VAL A 173 9.92 13.92 1.95
C VAL A 173 10.61 12.67 2.49
N PHE A 174 9.89 11.56 2.48
CA PHE A 174 10.38 10.24 2.87
C PHE A 174 10.36 9.29 1.67
N GLU A 175 11.42 8.50 1.52
CA GLU A 175 11.58 7.58 0.41
C GLU A 175 12.38 6.34 0.79
N VAL A 176 12.08 5.22 0.13
CA VAL A 176 12.87 4.00 0.28
C VAL A 176 14.08 4.06 -0.64
N GLY A 177 15.27 4.20 -0.04
CA GLY A 177 16.54 4.20 -0.76
C GLY A 177 16.78 2.89 -1.54
N LYS A 178 17.48 2.98 -2.67
CA LYS A 178 17.72 1.83 -3.58
C LYS A 178 18.51 0.68 -2.93
N ARG A 179 19.27 0.96 -1.87
CA ARG A 179 20.11 -0.02 -1.15
C ARG A 179 19.60 -0.33 0.26
N THR A 180 18.44 0.19 0.63
CA THR A 180 17.91 0.00 1.99
C THR A 180 17.49 -1.45 2.24
N LEU A 181 16.93 -2.11 1.23
CA LEU A 181 16.49 -3.50 1.30
C LEU A 181 17.33 -4.39 0.37
N GLY A 182 17.67 -5.59 0.85
CA GLY A 182 18.17 -6.66 -0.01
C GLY A 182 17.11 -7.17 -0.98
N LYS A 183 17.48 -8.05 -1.92
CA LYS A 183 16.54 -8.62 -2.91
C LYS A 183 15.41 -9.41 -2.25
N ASP A 184 15.74 -10.27 -1.28
CA ASP A 184 14.76 -11.10 -0.58
C ASP A 184 13.88 -10.29 0.38
N GLU A 185 14.45 -9.27 1.03
CA GLU A 185 13.69 -8.32 1.86
C GLU A 185 12.70 -7.53 1.00
N THR A 186 13.15 -7.05 -0.16
CA THR A 186 12.30 -6.32 -1.12
C THR A 186 11.16 -7.19 -1.60
N ARG A 187 11.40 -8.47 -1.92
CA ARG A 187 10.35 -9.42 -2.33
C ARG A 187 9.31 -9.61 -1.23
N ARG A 188 9.72 -9.88 0.00
CA ARG A 188 8.80 -10.10 1.14
C ARG A 188 7.94 -8.88 1.44
N VAL A 189 8.55 -7.70 1.57
CA VAL A 189 7.81 -6.45 1.81
C VAL A 189 6.88 -6.12 0.64
N SER A 190 7.34 -6.32 -0.61
CA SER A 190 6.51 -6.12 -1.79
C SER A 190 5.24 -6.97 -1.76
N PHE A 191 5.34 -8.21 -1.29
CA PHE A 191 4.20 -9.11 -1.23
C PHE A 191 3.30 -8.79 -0.03
N HIS A 192 3.83 -8.87 1.19
CA HIS A 192 3.01 -8.80 2.41
C HIS A 192 2.53 -7.38 2.77
N VAL A 193 3.32 -6.34 2.42
CA VAL A 193 2.94 -4.94 2.70
C VAL A 193 2.35 -4.32 1.46
N ARG A 194 3.09 -4.25 0.35
CA ARG A 194 2.63 -3.47 -0.82
C ARG A 194 1.42 -4.11 -1.52
N LEU A 195 1.41 -5.43 -1.75
CA LEU A 195 0.30 -6.09 -2.44
C LEU A 195 -0.88 -6.40 -1.52
N HIS A 196 -0.63 -6.96 -0.33
CA HIS A 196 -1.70 -7.42 0.56
C HIS A 196 -2.18 -6.37 1.57
N ARG A 197 -1.36 -5.39 1.94
CA ARG A 197 -1.71 -4.36 2.94
C ARG A 197 -1.29 -2.94 2.51
N PRO A 198 -1.61 -2.48 1.28
CA PRO A 198 -1.14 -1.20 0.76
C PRO A 198 -1.50 0.00 1.66
N SER A 199 -2.64 -0.05 2.36
CA SER A 199 -3.07 0.98 3.31
C SER A 199 -2.08 1.20 4.46
N ALA A 200 -1.24 0.21 4.79
CA ALA A 200 -0.18 0.36 5.77
C ALA A 200 0.83 1.45 5.40
N LEU A 201 1.05 1.70 4.10
CA LEU A 201 1.98 2.75 3.65
C LEU A 201 1.47 4.17 3.99
N PHE A 202 0.16 4.35 4.09
CA PHE A 202 -0.46 5.61 4.53
C PHE A 202 -0.46 5.79 6.05
N ALA A 203 -0.26 4.72 6.82
CA ALA A 203 -0.31 4.77 8.27
C ALA A 203 0.70 5.79 8.85
N ARG A 204 0.30 6.43 9.95
CA ARG A 204 1.16 7.29 10.77
C ARG A 204 2.03 6.44 11.69
N ALA A 205 1.48 5.32 12.20
CA ALA A 205 2.22 4.39 13.02
C ALA A 205 1.89 2.91 12.72
N TRP A 206 2.86 2.03 12.94
CA TRP A 206 2.73 0.57 12.85
C TRP A 206 2.89 -0.08 14.22
N LEU A 207 1.91 -0.90 14.61
CA LEU A 207 2.07 -1.84 15.72
C LEU A 207 2.53 -3.19 15.13
N LEU A 208 3.77 -3.58 15.39
CA LEU A 208 4.36 -4.82 14.90
C LEU A 208 4.07 -5.93 15.90
N VAL A 209 3.46 -7.02 15.43
CA VAL A 209 3.07 -8.19 16.24
C VAL A 209 3.60 -9.48 15.63
N GLU A 210 3.75 -10.54 16.42
CA GLU A 210 4.33 -11.79 15.94
C GLU A 210 3.38 -12.51 14.97
N GLY A 211 2.12 -12.66 15.35
CA GLY A 211 1.11 -13.41 14.58
C GLY A 211 -0.26 -12.75 14.43
N GLU A 212 -1.16 -13.50 13.78
CA GLU A 212 -2.54 -13.08 13.51
C GLU A 212 -3.40 -12.97 14.77
N THR A 213 -3.14 -13.77 15.80
CA THR A 213 -3.97 -13.78 17.03
C THR A 213 -3.95 -12.40 17.67
N GLU A 214 -2.76 -11.80 17.74
CA GLU A 214 -2.50 -10.48 18.27
C GLU A 214 -3.13 -9.39 17.40
N VAL A 215 -3.16 -9.57 16.07
CA VAL A 215 -3.87 -8.65 15.17
C VAL A 215 -5.35 -8.56 15.56
N TRP A 216 -6.02 -9.69 15.78
CA TRP A 216 -7.43 -9.70 16.21
C TRP A 216 -7.59 -9.11 17.60
N LEU A 217 -6.79 -9.59 18.55
CA LEU A 217 -6.89 -9.19 19.95
C LEU A 217 -6.66 -7.69 20.15
N PHE A 218 -5.59 -7.11 19.59
CA PHE A 218 -5.30 -5.69 19.76
C PHE A 218 -6.32 -4.79 19.06
N ASN A 219 -6.91 -5.23 17.94
CA ASN A 219 -8.00 -4.47 17.31
C ASN A 219 -9.22 -4.41 18.22
N GLU A 220 -9.65 -5.53 18.79
CA GLU A 220 -10.84 -5.55 19.65
C GLU A 220 -10.60 -4.86 21.00
N LEU A 221 -9.44 -5.09 21.63
CA LEU A 221 -9.08 -4.40 22.88
C LEU A 221 -8.93 -2.89 22.69
N ALA A 222 -8.43 -2.44 21.52
CA ALA A 222 -8.37 -1.02 21.21
C ALA A 222 -9.77 -0.40 21.11
N ARG A 223 -10.71 -1.07 20.43
CA ARG A 223 -12.11 -0.61 20.36
C ARG A 223 -12.75 -0.54 21.74
N TYR A 224 -12.52 -1.56 22.58
CA TYR A 224 -12.98 -1.56 23.96
C TYR A 224 -12.42 -0.38 24.76
N CYS A 225 -11.14 -0.05 24.57
CA CYS A 225 -10.50 1.13 25.18
C CYS A 225 -10.93 2.47 24.56
N GLY A 226 -11.85 2.48 23.59
CA GLY A 226 -12.34 3.68 22.91
C GLY A 226 -11.44 4.20 21.78
N TYR A 227 -10.46 3.41 21.34
CA TYR A 227 -9.57 3.77 20.22
C TYR A 227 -10.00 3.09 18.92
N ASN A 228 -10.26 3.88 17.89
CA ASN A 228 -10.32 3.38 16.52
C ASN A 228 -8.93 3.52 15.88
N LEU A 229 -8.13 2.45 15.96
CA LEU A 229 -6.74 2.45 15.46
C LEU A 229 -6.64 2.90 14.00
N ALA A 230 -7.56 2.45 13.13
CA ALA A 230 -7.56 2.83 11.73
C ALA A 230 -7.78 4.34 11.54
N ALA A 231 -8.70 4.94 12.30
CA ALA A 231 -8.95 6.39 12.29
C ALA A 231 -7.77 7.20 12.86
N GLU A 232 -7.05 6.66 13.84
CA GLU A 232 -5.83 7.25 14.39
C GLU A 232 -4.62 7.12 13.45
N GLY A 233 -4.77 6.44 12.31
CA GLY A 233 -3.69 6.14 11.37
C GLY A 233 -2.71 5.10 11.90
N VAL A 234 -3.15 4.22 12.81
CA VAL A 234 -2.38 3.08 13.33
C VAL A 234 -2.78 1.82 12.56
N GLN A 235 -1.79 1.08 12.07
CA GLN A 235 -1.99 -0.21 11.41
C GLN A 235 -1.22 -1.30 12.15
N ILE A 236 -1.89 -2.42 12.43
CA ILE A 236 -1.26 -3.58 13.06
C ILE A 236 -0.71 -4.49 11.96
N ILE A 237 0.57 -4.84 12.02
CA ILE A 237 1.26 -5.63 11.01
C ILE A 237 1.94 -6.82 11.67
N GLU A 238 1.49 -8.02 11.30
CA GLU A 238 2.20 -9.25 11.61
C GLU A 238 3.50 -9.36 10.81
N PHE A 239 4.59 -9.71 11.50
CA PHE A 239 5.90 -9.81 10.88
C PHE A 239 6.41 -11.23 10.67
N ALA A 240 5.69 -12.27 11.11
CA ALA A 240 6.08 -13.66 10.88
C ALA A 240 6.41 -13.95 9.40
N GLN A 241 5.61 -13.43 8.46
CA GLN A 241 5.80 -13.64 7.02
C GLN A 241 6.72 -12.60 6.38
N SER A 242 6.56 -11.33 6.76
CA SER A 242 7.27 -10.18 6.20
C SER A 242 8.75 -10.09 6.65
N GLY A 243 9.02 -10.61 7.85
CA GLY A 243 10.25 -10.38 8.62
C GLY A 243 10.24 -9.03 9.34
N LEU A 244 10.78 -9.01 10.56
CA LEU A 244 10.86 -7.82 11.41
C LEU A 244 11.81 -6.74 10.85
N ARG A 245 13.05 -7.10 10.52
CA ARG A 245 14.07 -6.13 10.05
C ARG A 245 13.64 -5.36 8.79
N PRO A 246 13.07 -6.00 7.75
CA PRO A 246 12.56 -5.30 6.57
C PRO A 246 11.47 -4.27 6.90
N LEU A 247 10.54 -4.61 7.81
CA LEU A 247 9.47 -3.70 8.20
C LEU A 247 10.01 -2.48 8.93
N VAL A 248 10.91 -2.65 9.90
CA VAL A 248 11.53 -1.53 10.63
C VAL A 248 12.31 -0.62 9.69
N LYS A 249 13.09 -1.19 8.74
CA LYS A 249 13.81 -0.40 7.72
C LYS A 249 12.86 0.46 6.88
N ILE A 250 11.70 -0.10 6.51
CA ILE A 250 10.70 0.60 5.70
C ILE A 250 9.95 1.65 6.49
N ALA A 251 9.53 1.34 7.72
CA ALA A 251 8.88 2.29 8.60
C ALA A 251 9.77 3.53 8.77
N ARG A 252 11.06 3.34 9.08
CA ARG A 252 12.03 4.45 9.17
C ARG A 252 12.22 5.21 7.86
N SER A 253 12.33 4.50 6.74
CA SER A 253 12.53 5.14 5.42
C SER A 253 11.32 5.97 4.97
N LEU A 254 10.12 5.57 5.37
CA LEU A 254 8.86 6.22 5.04
C LEU A 254 8.38 7.18 6.14
N GLY A 255 9.13 7.38 7.22
CA GLY A 255 8.71 8.25 8.33
C GLY A 255 7.45 7.76 9.03
N ILE A 256 7.24 6.44 9.06
CA ILE A 256 6.16 5.78 9.79
C ILE A 256 6.70 5.44 11.18
N GLU A 257 6.00 5.92 12.21
CA GLU A 257 6.29 5.54 13.58
C GLU A 257 6.04 4.04 13.77
N TRP A 258 6.78 3.37 14.64
CA TRP A 258 6.58 1.93 14.85
C TRP A 258 6.86 1.53 16.28
N HIS A 259 6.17 0.49 16.72
CA HIS A 259 6.36 -0.14 18.02
C HIS A 259 6.23 -1.65 17.87
N LEU A 260 7.17 -2.41 18.43
CA LEU A 260 7.15 -3.86 18.49
C LEU A 260 6.57 -4.32 19.83
N ILE A 261 5.59 -5.21 19.78
CA ILE A 261 5.29 -6.12 20.88
C ILE A 261 5.86 -7.50 20.56
N SER A 262 6.55 -8.07 21.54
CA SER A 262 7.15 -9.39 21.43
C SER A 262 6.80 -10.25 22.64
N ASP A 263 6.71 -11.54 22.40
CA ASP A 263 6.47 -12.57 23.41
C ASP A 263 7.64 -12.68 24.40
N GLY A 264 7.37 -13.18 25.61
CA GLY A 264 8.39 -13.35 26.66
C GLY A 264 9.26 -14.60 26.49
N ASP A 265 8.98 -15.42 25.47
CA ASP A 265 9.70 -16.65 25.17
C ASP A 265 11.09 -16.41 24.54
N MET A 266 11.82 -17.49 24.22
CA MET A 266 13.16 -17.37 23.64
C MET A 266 13.17 -16.75 22.25
N ALA A 267 12.11 -16.89 21.46
CA ALA A 267 12.03 -16.32 20.12
C ALA A 267 11.73 -14.82 20.22
N GLY A 268 10.78 -14.43 21.06
CA GLY A 268 10.45 -13.03 21.32
C GLY A 268 11.63 -12.23 21.87
N ARG A 269 12.42 -12.82 22.78
CA ARG A 269 13.68 -12.21 23.25
C ARG A 269 14.67 -11.94 22.12
N LYS A 270 14.77 -12.80 21.10
CA LYS A 270 15.63 -12.56 19.92
C LYS A 270 15.11 -11.42 19.04
N TYR A 271 13.79 -11.27 18.93
CA TYR A 271 13.18 -10.13 18.23
C TYR A 271 13.44 -8.82 18.99
N ALA A 272 13.29 -8.84 20.32
CA ALA A 272 13.62 -7.73 21.20
C ALA A 272 15.10 -7.32 21.06
N GLU A 273 16.04 -8.26 21.10
CA GLU A 273 17.47 -7.98 20.86
C GLU A 273 17.73 -7.41 19.46
N THR A 274 17.05 -7.95 18.45
CA THR A 274 17.14 -7.41 17.08
C THR A 274 16.68 -5.96 17.02
N VAL A 275 15.59 -5.61 17.70
CA VAL A 275 15.10 -4.23 17.78
C VAL A 275 16.07 -3.35 18.55
N ARG A 276 16.60 -3.80 19.70
CA ARG A 276 17.60 -3.05 20.47
C ARG A 276 18.80 -2.64 19.63
N ASN A 277 19.29 -3.56 18.80
CA ASN A 277 20.38 -3.30 17.86
C ASN A 277 20.02 -2.31 16.74
N MET A 278 18.72 -2.03 16.53
CA MET A 278 18.20 -1.15 15.49
C MET A 278 17.66 0.20 16.02
N LEU A 279 17.60 0.41 17.34
CA LEU A 279 17.04 1.63 17.96
C LEU A 279 17.79 2.90 17.54
N GLY A 280 19.11 2.81 17.33
CA GLY A 280 19.92 4.00 17.06
C GLY A 280 19.84 4.98 18.23
N THR A 281 19.15 6.11 18.04
CA THR A 281 18.91 7.15 19.06
C THR A 281 17.55 7.05 19.74
N ASP A 282 16.67 6.15 19.29
CA ASP A 282 15.31 6.03 19.82
C ASP A 282 15.32 5.39 21.22
N ALA A 283 14.47 5.90 22.11
CA ALA A 283 14.28 5.29 23.42
C ALA A 283 13.61 3.92 23.28
N GLU A 284 14.18 2.88 23.92
CA GLU A 284 13.68 1.50 23.86
C GLU A 284 12.19 1.44 24.22
N ARG A 285 11.78 2.13 25.28
CA ARG A 285 10.39 2.21 25.72
C ARG A 285 9.43 2.65 24.59
N HIS A 286 9.85 3.51 23.68
CA HIS A 286 8.98 3.99 22.59
C HIS A 286 8.85 2.98 21.45
N ARG A 287 9.76 2.01 21.35
CA ARG A 287 9.86 1.09 20.21
C ARG A 287 9.61 -0.37 20.56
N LEU A 288 9.71 -0.76 21.83
CA LEU A 288 9.67 -2.14 22.25
C LEU A 288 8.87 -2.33 23.54
N THR A 289 7.98 -3.33 23.53
CA THR A 289 7.35 -3.92 24.69
C THR A 289 7.55 -5.42 24.63
N VAL A 290 8.15 -6.00 25.67
CA VAL A 290 8.29 -7.46 25.81
C VAL A 290 7.29 -7.92 26.86
N LEU A 291 6.49 -8.94 26.53
CA LEU A 291 5.53 -9.51 27.47
C LEU A 291 6.28 -10.21 28.63
N PRO A 292 5.76 -10.11 29.88
CA PRO A 292 6.38 -10.75 31.03
C PRO A 292 6.19 -12.28 31.01
N ASP A 293 5.08 -12.73 30.43
CA ASP A 293 4.72 -14.13 30.27
C ASP A 293 5.15 -14.66 28.90
N ARG A 294 5.05 -15.98 28.73
CA ARG A 294 5.54 -16.69 27.54
C ARG A 294 4.99 -16.12 26.23
N ASP A 295 3.69 -15.88 26.17
CA ASP A 295 2.96 -15.34 25.03
C ASP A 295 1.76 -14.52 25.55
N ILE A 296 0.99 -13.92 24.64
CA ILE A 296 -0.15 -13.08 25.00
C ILE A 296 -1.27 -13.86 25.70
N GLU A 297 -1.48 -15.13 25.37
CA GLU A 297 -2.52 -15.95 25.99
C GLU A 297 -2.18 -16.30 27.44
N HIS A 298 -0.93 -16.66 27.72
CA HIS A 298 -0.45 -16.89 29.08
C HIS A 298 -0.47 -15.58 29.90
N TYR A 299 -0.11 -14.46 29.27
CA TYR A 299 -0.22 -13.15 29.91
C TYR A 299 -1.66 -12.85 30.33
N LEU A 300 -2.63 -13.00 29.42
CA LEU A 300 -4.04 -12.79 29.75
C LEU A 300 -4.54 -13.77 30.80
N TYR A 301 -4.18 -15.05 30.70
CA TYR A 301 -4.53 -16.07 31.69
C TYR A 301 -4.13 -15.64 33.12
N ASN A 302 -2.91 -15.14 33.28
CA ASN A 302 -2.36 -14.66 34.55
C ASN A 302 -2.94 -13.31 35.01
N GLN A 303 -3.56 -12.55 34.12
CA GLN A 303 -4.20 -11.25 34.41
C GLN A 303 -5.71 -11.37 34.65
N GLY A 304 -6.21 -12.55 35.03
CA GLY A 304 -7.60 -12.75 35.43
C GLY A 304 -8.50 -13.41 34.38
N TYR A 305 -7.99 -13.74 33.19
CA TYR A 305 -8.77 -14.43 32.15
C TYR A 305 -8.76 -15.97 32.29
N GLU A 306 -8.24 -16.51 33.40
CA GLU A 306 -8.18 -17.95 33.66
C GLU A 306 -9.54 -18.66 33.48
N ALA A 307 -10.60 -18.09 34.07
CA ALA A 307 -11.94 -18.71 34.02
C ALA A 307 -12.50 -18.74 32.59
N LEU A 308 -12.21 -17.72 31.77
CA LEU A 308 -12.55 -17.71 30.35
C LEU A 308 -11.84 -18.84 29.61
N PHE A 309 -10.53 -18.98 29.78
CA PHE A 309 -9.78 -20.06 29.11
C PHE A 309 -10.21 -21.45 29.57
N LYS A 310 -10.57 -21.63 30.85
CA LYS A 310 -11.18 -22.87 31.34
C LYS A 310 -12.51 -23.15 30.64
N GLN A 311 -13.39 -22.15 30.52
CA GLN A 311 -14.67 -22.27 29.80
C GLN A 311 -14.46 -22.65 28.33
N LEU A 312 -13.58 -21.95 27.61
CA LEU A 312 -13.26 -22.21 26.21
C LEU A 312 -12.61 -23.59 25.98
N SER A 313 -11.83 -24.08 26.95
CA SER A 313 -11.22 -25.41 26.86
C SER A 313 -12.24 -26.57 26.99
N GLY A 314 -13.42 -26.28 27.56
CA GLY A 314 -14.47 -27.26 27.84
C GLY A 314 -14.04 -28.35 28.83
N ILE A 315 -13.02 -28.08 29.65
CA ILE A 315 -12.60 -28.99 30.72
C ILE A 315 -13.56 -28.82 31.88
N GLN A 316 -14.20 -29.92 32.29
CA GLN A 316 -15.01 -29.99 33.50
C GLN A 316 -14.18 -30.60 34.62
N GLY A 317 -14.11 -29.91 35.76
CA GLY A 317 -13.41 -30.37 36.97
C GLY A 317 -12.27 -29.45 37.41
N ASP A 318 -12.09 -29.33 38.74
CA ASP A 318 -11.11 -28.46 39.40
C ASP A 318 -9.73 -29.12 39.55
N ALA A 319 -9.41 -30.09 38.69
CA ALA A 319 -8.10 -30.72 38.71
C ALA A 319 -7.04 -29.69 38.32
N PRO A 320 -5.88 -29.64 39.01
CA PRO A 320 -4.80 -28.71 38.69
C PRO A 320 -4.15 -29.09 37.36
N ILE A 321 -4.76 -28.65 36.27
CA ILE A 321 -4.24 -28.82 34.91
C ILE A 321 -3.34 -27.63 34.61
N ASN A 322 -2.16 -27.92 34.08
CA ASN A 322 -1.21 -26.91 33.65
C ASN A 322 -1.88 -25.89 32.69
N ALA A 323 -1.73 -24.60 32.99
CA ALA A 323 -2.27 -23.47 32.20
C ALA A 323 -1.99 -23.63 30.70
N HIS A 324 -0.78 -24.07 30.34
CA HIS A 324 -0.40 -24.32 28.94
C HIS A 324 -1.34 -25.32 28.24
N LYS A 325 -1.78 -26.39 28.92
CA LYS A 325 -2.70 -27.39 28.35
C LYS A 325 -4.11 -26.81 28.17
N ILE A 326 -4.56 -25.96 29.09
CA ILE A 326 -5.87 -25.30 29.03
C ILE A 326 -5.91 -24.36 27.82
N ILE A 327 -4.91 -23.47 27.72
CA ILE A 327 -4.78 -22.50 26.62
C ILE A 327 -4.70 -23.22 25.28
N GLN A 328 -3.82 -24.21 25.14
CA GLN A 328 -3.67 -24.97 23.89
C GLN A 328 -4.96 -25.69 23.48
N ARG A 329 -5.74 -26.19 24.45
CA ARG A 329 -7.03 -26.85 24.17
C ARG A 329 -8.08 -25.83 23.72
N ALA A 330 -8.13 -24.66 24.34
CA ALA A 330 -9.01 -23.56 23.94
C ALA A 330 -8.70 -23.09 22.51
N LEU A 331 -7.42 -22.83 22.20
CA LEU A 331 -6.96 -22.38 20.88
C LEU A 331 -7.14 -23.43 19.77
N LYS A 332 -7.21 -24.72 20.11
CA LYS A 332 -7.53 -25.78 19.13
C LYS A 332 -9.02 -25.92 18.84
N ARG A 333 -9.87 -25.54 19.80
CA ARG A 333 -11.32 -25.71 19.71
C ARG A 333 -11.99 -24.52 19.02
N HIS A 334 -11.39 -23.34 19.13
CA HIS A 334 -11.95 -22.08 18.64
C HIS A 334 -11.01 -21.43 17.62
N ALA A 335 -11.57 -20.71 16.66
CA ALA A 335 -10.73 -19.93 15.76
C ALA A 335 -10.13 -18.73 16.51
N LYS A 336 -8.97 -18.24 16.05
CA LYS A 336 -8.31 -17.07 16.66
C LYS A 336 -9.23 -15.84 16.81
N PRO A 337 -10.08 -15.48 15.82
CA PRO A 337 -11.01 -14.37 15.97
C PRO A 337 -12.03 -14.60 17.08
N ASP A 338 -12.55 -15.82 17.20
CA ASP A 338 -13.56 -16.17 18.21
C ASP A 338 -12.99 -16.02 19.62
N VAL A 339 -11.72 -16.41 19.82
CA VAL A 339 -11.04 -16.26 21.10
C VAL A 339 -10.85 -14.77 21.44
N ALA A 340 -10.46 -13.94 20.46
CA ALA A 340 -10.32 -12.51 20.66
C ALA A 340 -11.66 -11.83 21.04
N LEU A 341 -12.74 -12.20 20.36
CA LEU A 341 -14.09 -11.71 20.67
C LEU A 341 -14.53 -12.15 22.07
N ALA A 342 -14.31 -13.42 22.42
CA ALA A 342 -14.65 -13.95 23.74
C ALA A 342 -13.88 -13.24 24.87
N ILE A 343 -12.61 -12.86 24.63
CA ILE A 343 -11.83 -12.06 25.58
C ILE A 343 -12.47 -10.68 25.80
N VAL A 344 -12.91 -10.02 24.73
CA VAL A 344 -13.55 -8.70 24.84
C VAL A 344 -14.92 -8.79 25.50
N GLU A 345 -15.74 -9.78 25.15
CA GLU A 345 -17.03 -10.03 25.81
C GLU A 345 -16.84 -10.29 27.30
N TYR A 346 -15.89 -11.14 27.66
CA TYR A 346 -15.57 -11.43 29.07
C TYR A 346 -15.13 -10.19 29.84
N THR A 347 -14.39 -9.28 29.18
CA THR A 347 -14.00 -7.99 29.76
C THR A 347 -15.21 -7.05 29.88
N HIS A 348 -16.14 -7.09 28.93
CA HIS A 348 -17.35 -6.26 28.92
C HIS A 348 -18.36 -6.67 29.99
N GLU A 349 -18.48 -7.98 30.26
CA GLU A 349 -19.35 -8.53 31.31
C GLU A 349 -18.88 -8.20 32.74
N GLY A 350 -17.79 -7.44 32.92
CA GLY A 350 -17.26 -7.04 34.22
C GLY A 350 -16.65 -8.18 35.02
N LYS A 351 -16.29 -9.30 34.35
CA LYS A 351 -15.63 -10.44 34.98
C LYS A 351 -14.13 -10.22 35.21
N VAL A 352 -13.59 -9.14 34.64
CA VAL A 352 -12.27 -8.56 34.92
C VAL A 352 -12.48 -7.06 35.08
N ASP A 353 -11.84 -6.45 36.09
CA ASP A 353 -12.04 -5.04 36.42
C ASP A 353 -11.67 -4.09 35.25
N GLU A 354 -10.56 -4.37 34.55
CA GLU A 354 -10.11 -3.60 33.39
C GLU A 354 -9.21 -4.42 32.45
N VAL A 355 -9.03 -3.96 31.20
CA VAL A 355 -7.97 -4.46 30.30
C VAL A 355 -6.60 -4.33 30.98
N PRO A 356 -5.72 -5.36 30.90
CA PRO A 356 -4.43 -5.33 31.58
C PRO A 356 -3.61 -4.08 31.29
N LEU A 357 -2.98 -3.53 32.33
CA LEU A 357 -2.28 -2.25 32.28
C LEU A 357 -1.29 -2.15 31.13
N LEU A 358 -0.45 -3.18 30.91
CA LEU A 358 0.55 -3.20 29.86
C LEU A 358 -0.06 -2.94 28.46
N ILE A 359 -1.20 -3.59 28.17
CA ILE A 359 -1.92 -3.44 26.90
C ILE A 359 -2.49 -2.03 26.78
N ARG A 360 -3.10 -1.50 27.85
CA ARG A 360 -3.65 -0.14 27.85
C ARG A 360 -2.55 0.91 27.61
N TRP A 361 -1.40 0.76 28.25
CA TRP A 361 -0.24 1.64 28.05
C TRP A 361 0.34 1.52 26.64
N LEU A 362 0.41 0.31 26.08
CA LEU A 362 0.83 0.07 24.70
C LEU A 362 -0.07 0.78 23.69
N LEU A 363 -1.40 0.59 23.82
CA LEU A 363 -2.40 1.21 22.94
C LEU A 363 -2.37 2.74 23.04
N LYS A 364 -2.33 3.27 24.26
CA LYS A 364 -2.18 4.72 24.47
C LYS A 364 -0.91 5.27 23.84
N ARG A 365 0.21 4.54 23.94
CA ARG A 365 1.51 4.93 23.38
C ARG A 365 1.50 4.95 21.86
N ILE A 366 1.01 3.90 21.21
CA ILE A 366 1.00 3.86 19.74
C ILE A 366 0.09 4.94 19.14
N VAL A 367 -1.02 5.27 19.82
CA VAL A 367 -1.90 6.38 19.43
C VAL A 367 -1.23 7.74 19.68
N ALA A 368 -0.51 7.92 20.80
CA ALA A 368 0.25 9.14 21.05
C ALA A 368 1.34 9.37 19.98
N MET A 369 2.07 8.30 19.63
CA MET A 369 3.06 8.30 18.55
C MET A 369 2.43 8.62 17.20
N SER A 370 1.28 8.03 16.88
CA SER A 370 0.58 8.33 15.63
C SER A 370 0.25 9.81 15.56
N ARG A 371 -0.23 10.41 16.65
CA ARG A 371 -0.59 11.84 16.76
C ARG A 371 0.61 12.80 16.70
N GLY A 372 1.85 12.31 16.82
CA GLY A 372 3.06 13.13 16.87
C GLY A 372 3.34 13.72 18.26
N VAL A 373 2.75 13.11 19.30
CA VAL A 373 2.94 13.46 20.71
C VAL A 373 3.81 12.36 21.33
N SER A 374 5.13 12.43 21.14
CA SER A 374 6.07 11.38 21.56
C SER A 374 7.33 11.93 22.19
#